data_AF-A0A4Q6AI43-F1
#
_entry.id   AF-A0A4Q6AI43-F1
#
_cell.length_a   1.000
_cell.length_b   1.000
_cell.length_c   1.000
_cell.angle_alpha   90.00
_cell.angle_beta   90.00
_cell.angle_gamma   90.00
#
_symmetry.space_group_name_H-M   'P 1'
#
loop_
_entity.id
_entity.type
_entity.pdbx_description
1 polymer ?
#
loop_
_entity_poly.entity_id
_entity_poly.type
_entity_poly.pdbx_seq_one_letter_code
_entity_poly.pdbx_strand_id
1 'polypeptide(L)'
;MSKATNIALLAFGLSLSTISIANDGRDRSRGAVANQFVFFPEPVSKSSGYRLLDRDGPGGADGTEMFRWVRPIGSTIVRLAAYETWKQMGEIEFPMAIFDLTSENGDTPVQFEPGKAPRGRHPGGSHDGGLNMDLGYYLTSTKGKVFSPDLAACTEHFKTPKEISKAPAEDASQCLGAADKLSVRHQSFFLLELAKINREYFDSDLIEEIGIDWEARKLVNKQIEQWAKTTAYGATTEIARQLDQAFTSDVWDGWSTSHHHHIHLRMRDINMLGRFRQAYNRLIAKEKTNDLQLLKENSPSSAQFLWTRLYSSNLSSSIEAEILGGDPAN
;
A
#
# COMPACT_ATOMS: atom_id res chain seq x y z
N MET A 1 -18.00 -23.42 -28.32
CA MET A 1 -18.83 -23.25 -27.12
C MET A 1 -17.92 -22.72 -26.01
N SER A 2 -18.10 -21.57 -25.36
CA SER A 2 -19.07 -20.49 -25.49
C SER A 2 -18.32 -19.15 -25.37
N LYS A 3 -18.69 -18.16 -26.18
CA LYS A 3 -18.19 -16.77 -26.18
C LYS A 3 -18.82 -15.92 -25.05
N ALA A 4 -19.35 -16.55 -24.00
CA ALA A 4 -20.18 -15.88 -23.00
C ALA A 4 -19.43 -15.46 -21.72
N THR A 5 -18.15 -15.80 -21.55
CA THR A 5 -17.45 -15.57 -20.27
C THR A 5 -16.87 -14.15 -20.11
N ASN A 6 -16.67 -13.41 -21.21
CA ASN A 6 -16.01 -12.08 -21.14
C ASN A 6 -16.97 -10.90 -20.93
N ILE A 7 -18.29 -11.11 -20.98
CA ILE A 7 -19.28 -10.03 -20.77
C ILE A 7 -19.73 -9.96 -19.29
N ALA A 8 -19.52 -11.03 -18.52
CA ALA A 8 -19.92 -11.06 -17.10
C ALA A 8 -19.08 -10.14 -16.19
N LEU A 9 -17.83 -9.81 -16.54
CA LEU A 9 -16.99 -8.90 -15.75
C LEU A 9 -17.44 -7.43 -15.83
N LEU A 10 -18.05 -7.01 -16.95
CA LEU A 10 -18.54 -5.64 -17.12
C LEU A 10 -19.82 -5.36 -16.32
N ALA A 11 -20.61 -6.39 -16.02
CA ALA A 11 -21.84 -6.25 -15.25
C ALA A 11 -21.62 -6.19 -13.73
N PHE A 12 -20.56 -6.82 -13.21
CA PHE A 12 -20.25 -6.79 -11.77
C PHE A 12 -19.67 -5.45 -11.30
N GLY A 13 -18.97 -4.71 -12.18
CA GLY A 13 -18.47 -3.37 -11.88
C GLY A 13 -19.57 -2.31 -11.72
N LEU A 14 -20.78 -2.57 -12.22
CA LEU A 14 -21.93 -1.66 -12.10
C LEU A 14 -22.85 -1.96 -10.90
N SER A 15 -22.60 -3.06 -10.18
CA SER A 15 -23.29 -3.39 -8.91
C SER A 15 -22.55 -2.90 -7.67
N LEU A 16 -21.63 -1.93 -7.80
CA LEU A 16 -20.95 -1.22 -6.70
C LEU A 16 -21.89 -0.27 -5.92
N SER A 17 -23.15 -0.65 -5.74
CA SER A 17 -24.10 -0.01 -4.82
C SER A 17 -23.76 -0.23 -3.34
N THR A 18 -22.60 -0.84 -3.03
CA THR A 18 -22.11 -1.06 -1.67
C THR A 18 -21.25 0.10 -1.14
N ILE A 19 -20.84 1.06 -1.99
CA ILE A 19 -19.91 2.14 -1.59
C ILE A 19 -20.58 3.26 -0.77
N SER A 20 -21.91 3.36 -0.78
CA SER A 20 -22.63 4.42 -0.04
C SER A 20 -22.57 4.32 1.49
N ILE A 21 -22.06 3.23 2.07
CA ILE A 21 -21.96 3.05 3.53
C ILE A 21 -20.64 3.62 4.08
N ALA A 22 -19.61 3.79 3.22
CA ALA A 22 -18.29 4.30 3.63
C ALA A 22 -18.18 5.81 3.66
N ASN A 23 -19.21 6.47 3.16
CA ASN A 23 -19.20 7.85 2.76
C ASN A 23 -20.48 8.46 3.28
N ASP A 24 -20.38 9.51 4.09
CA ASP A 24 -21.55 10.23 4.60
C ASP A 24 -22.18 11.16 3.55
N GLY A 25 -21.83 10.97 2.28
CA GLY A 25 -22.27 11.74 1.12
C GLY A 25 -21.56 13.08 0.99
N ARG A 26 -20.56 13.39 1.82
CA ARG A 26 -19.86 14.67 1.79
C ARG A 26 -18.48 14.52 1.18
N ASP A 27 -18.24 15.27 0.13
CA ASP A 27 -16.91 15.53 -0.39
C ASP A 27 -16.26 16.64 0.45
N ARG A 28 -15.49 16.26 1.48
CA ARG A 28 -14.73 17.20 2.32
C ARG A 28 -13.46 17.69 1.65
N SER A 29 -13.13 17.08 0.51
CA SER A 29 -11.90 17.28 -0.20
C SER A 29 -11.99 18.39 -1.27
N ARG A 30 -13.10 19.13 -1.34
CA ARG A 30 -13.34 20.29 -2.24
C ARG A 30 -12.31 21.43 -2.06
N GLY A 31 -11.09 21.19 -2.49
CA GLY A 31 -10.06 22.17 -2.79
C GLY A 31 -10.10 22.58 -4.27
N ALA A 32 -9.20 23.47 -4.68
CA ALA A 32 -9.19 24.08 -6.01
C ALA A 32 -8.83 23.13 -7.19
N VAL A 33 -8.52 21.86 -6.93
CA VAL A 33 -8.17 20.85 -7.94
C VAL A 33 -9.06 19.63 -7.73
N ALA A 34 -9.59 19.06 -8.82
CA ALA A 34 -10.45 17.88 -8.75
C ALA A 34 -9.70 16.72 -8.08
N ASN A 35 -10.26 16.18 -7.01
CA ASN A 35 -9.69 15.02 -6.37
C ASN A 35 -10.06 13.78 -7.15
N GLN A 36 -9.02 13.16 -7.70
CA GLN A 36 -9.10 11.90 -8.42
C GLN A 36 -8.45 10.83 -7.57
N PHE A 37 -9.21 9.77 -7.31
CA PHE A 37 -8.77 8.55 -6.65
C PHE A 37 -8.83 7.39 -7.63
N VAL A 38 -8.00 6.40 -7.41
CA VAL A 38 -8.08 5.09 -8.03
C VAL A 38 -8.38 4.07 -6.95
N PHE A 39 -9.21 3.10 -7.26
CA PHE A 39 -9.39 1.92 -6.43
C PHE A 39 -8.13 1.04 -6.58
N PHE A 40 -7.46 0.70 -5.48
CA PHE A 40 -6.20 -0.03 -5.52
C PHE A 40 -6.45 -1.41 -6.16
N PRO A 41 -5.77 -1.72 -7.29
CA PRO A 41 -6.09 -2.92 -8.06
C PRO A 41 -5.59 -4.18 -7.36
N GLU A 42 -6.28 -5.29 -7.63
CA GLU A 42 -5.79 -6.63 -7.27
C GLU A 42 -4.46 -6.92 -7.98
N PRO A 43 -3.55 -7.71 -7.37
CA PRO A 43 -2.33 -8.13 -8.03
C PRO A 43 -2.64 -8.98 -9.26
N VAL A 44 -1.96 -8.71 -10.37
CA VAL A 44 -2.10 -9.44 -11.64
C VAL A 44 -1.76 -10.93 -11.46
N SER A 45 -0.76 -11.20 -10.61
CA SER A 45 -0.29 -12.52 -10.23
C SER A 45 0.52 -12.42 -8.93
N LYS A 46 0.93 -13.56 -8.35
CA LYS A 46 1.86 -13.58 -7.20
C LYS A 46 3.16 -12.82 -7.46
N SER A 47 3.61 -12.81 -8.72
CA SER A 47 4.79 -12.08 -9.18
C SER A 47 4.65 -10.55 -9.08
N SER A 48 3.47 -10.03 -8.77
CA SER A 48 3.26 -8.60 -8.50
C SER A 48 3.95 -8.13 -7.21
N GLY A 49 4.28 -9.05 -6.30
CA GLY A 49 5.04 -8.74 -5.08
C GLY A 49 4.23 -8.11 -3.94
N TYR A 50 2.90 -8.06 -4.05
CA TYR A 50 1.98 -7.60 -3.01
C TYR A 50 0.69 -8.43 -3.02
N ARG A 51 -0.14 -8.25 -1.98
CA ARG A 51 -1.51 -8.78 -1.89
C ARG A 51 -2.47 -7.71 -1.34
N LEU A 52 -3.76 -7.88 -1.56
CA LEU A 52 -4.78 -7.11 -0.83
C LEU A 52 -5.20 -7.89 0.41
N LEU A 53 -5.43 -7.19 1.53
CA LEU A 53 -6.07 -7.79 2.68
C LEU A 53 -7.58 -7.83 2.43
N ASP A 54 -8.23 -8.98 2.60
CA ASP A 54 -9.63 -9.21 2.22
C ASP A 54 -10.65 -8.60 3.18
N ARG A 55 -10.26 -8.41 4.45
CA ARG A 55 -11.11 -7.94 5.54
C ARG A 55 -10.27 -7.42 6.70
N ASP A 56 -10.94 -6.73 7.61
CA ASP A 56 -10.34 -6.36 8.88
C ASP A 56 -9.95 -7.60 9.70
N GLY A 57 -8.79 -7.51 10.34
CA GLY A 57 -8.21 -8.53 11.18
C GLY A 57 -7.67 -7.96 12.49
N PRO A 58 -7.27 -8.83 13.42
CA PRO A 58 -6.65 -8.40 14.67
C PRO A 58 -5.39 -7.55 14.44
N GLY A 59 -5.10 -6.65 15.38
CA GLY A 59 -3.89 -5.83 15.37
C GLY A 59 -3.89 -4.66 14.38
N GLY A 60 -5.06 -4.07 14.10
CA GLY A 60 -5.15 -2.97 13.13
C GLY A 60 -4.83 -3.41 11.69
N ALA A 61 -5.01 -4.70 11.39
CA ALA A 61 -4.95 -5.23 10.04
C ALA A 61 -6.23 -4.88 9.29
N ASP A 62 -6.36 -3.63 8.89
CA ASP A 62 -7.58 -3.09 8.31
C ASP A 62 -7.58 -3.31 6.79
N GLY A 63 -8.48 -4.17 6.30
CA GLY A 63 -8.49 -4.65 4.90
C GLY A 63 -9.78 -4.39 4.15
N THR A 64 -10.71 -3.68 4.79
CA THR A 64 -12.06 -3.50 4.25
C THR A 64 -12.03 -2.81 2.89
N GLU A 65 -12.68 -3.44 1.92
CA GLU A 65 -12.66 -3.05 0.51
C GLU A 65 -13.01 -1.57 0.26
N MET A 66 -13.96 -1.03 1.02
CA MET A 66 -14.45 0.34 0.87
C MET A 66 -13.42 1.43 1.20
N PHE A 67 -12.27 1.07 1.78
CA PHE A 67 -11.17 1.96 2.15
C PHE A 67 -9.92 1.76 1.29
N ARG A 68 -10.08 1.19 0.09
CA ARG A 68 -8.98 0.94 -0.86
C ARG A 68 -8.83 2.02 -1.92
N TRP A 69 -9.30 3.23 -1.67
CA TRP A 69 -9.10 4.35 -2.58
C TRP A 69 -7.80 5.07 -2.26
N VAL A 70 -7.08 5.54 -3.28
CA VAL A 70 -5.81 6.25 -3.12
C VAL A 70 -5.58 7.20 -4.29
N ARG A 71 -4.69 8.18 -4.15
CA ARG A 71 -4.23 8.94 -5.32
C ARG A 71 -3.61 7.99 -6.34
N PRO A 72 -3.87 8.20 -7.65
CA PRO A 72 -3.33 7.33 -8.70
C PRO A 72 -1.82 7.10 -8.60
N ILE A 73 -1.05 8.13 -8.25
CA ILE A 73 0.40 7.98 -8.06
C ILE A 73 0.76 7.01 -6.93
N GLY A 74 0.00 6.99 -5.83
CA GLY A 74 0.29 6.17 -4.66
C GLY A 74 0.19 4.70 -5.02
N SER A 75 -0.88 4.33 -5.71
CA SER A 75 -1.02 2.97 -6.26
C SER A 75 0.13 2.63 -7.19
N THR A 76 0.47 3.51 -8.15
CA THR A 76 1.54 3.27 -9.12
C THR A 76 2.90 3.03 -8.48
N ILE A 77 3.36 3.90 -7.58
CA ILE A 77 4.72 3.76 -7.00
C ILE A 77 4.83 2.52 -6.12
N VAL A 78 3.78 2.19 -5.37
CA VAL A 78 3.74 1.01 -4.51
C VAL A 78 3.78 -0.26 -5.36
N ARG A 79 2.99 -0.33 -6.43
CA ARG A 79 2.99 -1.48 -7.35
C ARG A 79 4.31 -1.65 -8.08
N LEU A 80 4.93 -0.55 -8.52
CA LEU A 80 6.25 -0.59 -9.16
C LEU A 80 7.33 -1.08 -8.19
N ALA A 81 7.37 -0.55 -6.97
CA ALA A 81 8.34 -0.97 -5.95
C ALA A 81 8.12 -2.44 -5.53
N ALA A 82 6.86 -2.87 -5.38
CA ALA A 82 6.53 -4.26 -5.05
C ALA A 82 6.98 -5.24 -6.15
N TYR A 83 6.73 -4.90 -7.43
CA TYR A 83 7.16 -5.73 -8.56
C TYR A 83 8.68 -5.83 -8.67
N GLU A 84 9.40 -4.71 -8.55
CA GLU A 84 10.87 -4.73 -8.58
C GLU A 84 11.43 -5.51 -7.37
N THR A 85 10.77 -5.45 -6.21
CA THR A 85 11.12 -6.26 -5.03
C THR A 85 10.98 -7.73 -5.31
N TRP A 86 9.85 -8.18 -5.87
CA TRP A 86 9.68 -9.57 -6.27
C TRP A 86 10.74 -10.00 -7.29
N LYS A 87 10.97 -9.19 -8.32
CA LYS A 87 11.92 -9.49 -9.39
C LYS A 87 13.35 -9.64 -8.86
N GLN A 88 13.76 -8.84 -7.88
CA GLN A 88 15.11 -8.85 -7.35
C GLN A 88 15.32 -9.81 -6.18
N MET A 89 14.32 -9.98 -5.31
CA MET A 89 14.42 -10.76 -4.06
C MET A 89 13.70 -12.11 -4.13
N GLY A 90 12.92 -12.36 -5.19
CA GLY A 90 12.14 -13.57 -5.37
C GLY A 90 10.81 -13.57 -4.61
N GLU A 91 10.04 -14.64 -4.81
CA GLU A 91 8.79 -14.89 -4.09
C GLU A 91 9.02 -15.01 -2.58
N ILE A 92 8.06 -14.52 -1.81
CA ILE A 92 7.97 -14.70 -0.37
C ILE A 92 6.57 -15.14 -0.02
N GLU A 93 6.46 -16.04 0.97
CA GLU A 93 5.17 -16.63 1.37
C GLU A 93 4.16 -15.57 1.83
N PHE A 94 4.63 -14.54 2.54
CA PHE A 94 3.80 -13.46 3.06
C PHE A 94 4.27 -12.11 2.49
N PRO A 95 3.84 -11.75 1.26
CA PRO A 95 4.20 -10.47 0.65
C PRO A 95 3.48 -9.31 1.37
N MET A 96 3.98 -8.10 1.17
CA MET A 96 3.36 -6.85 1.63
C MET A 96 1.87 -6.86 1.29
N ALA A 97 1.05 -6.61 2.30
CA ALA A 97 -0.38 -6.51 2.17
C ALA A 97 -0.82 -5.05 2.17
N ILE A 98 -1.71 -4.68 1.27
CA ILE A 98 -2.34 -3.35 1.28
C ILE A 98 -3.42 -3.36 2.37
N PHE A 99 -3.28 -2.46 3.35
CA PHE A 99 -4.24 -2.26 4.45
C PHE A 99 -5.14 -1.06 4.11
N ASP A 100 -5.48 -0.22 5.10
CA ASP A 100 -6.33 0.94 4.95
C ASP A 100 -5.62 2.04 4.14
N LEU A 101 -6.34 2.51 3.12
CA LEU A 101 -6.02 3.70 2.34
C LEU A 101 -7.07 4.75 2.71
N THR A 102 -7.69 5.41 1.74
CA THR A 102 -8.79 6.34 1.98
C THR A 102 -10.15 5.76 1.53
N SER A 103 -11.24 6.36 2.01
CA SER A 103 -12.58 6.12 1.47
C SER A 103 -12.76 6.83 0.11
N GLU A 104 -13.83 6.53 -0.64
CA GLU A 104 -14.02 7.08 -1.99
C GLU A 104 -14.11 8.62 -2.03
N ASN A 105 -14.63 9.27 -0.98
CA ASN A 105 -14.66 10.73 -0.85
C ASN A 105 -13.33 11.33 -0.38
N GLY A 106 -12.29 10.51 -0.18
CA GLY A 106 -11.00 10.96 0.31
C GLY A 106 -10.98 11.23 1.81
N ASP A 107 -11.95 10.73 2.59
CA ASP A 107 -11.91 10.84 4.04
C ASP A 107 -11.20 9.65 4.67
N THR A 108 -10.62 9.91 5.84
CA THR A 108 -10.12 8.87 6.73
C THR A 108 -11.21 7.83 6.97
N PRO A 109 -10.90 6.53 6.88
CA PRO A 109 -11.85 5.46 7.09
C PRO A 109 -12.70 5.68 8.35
N VAL A 110 -14.03 5.72 8.18
CA VAL A 110 -15.00 5.90 9.28
C VAL A 110 -15.69 4.57 9.54
N GLN A 111 -15.72 4.16 10.80
CA GLN A 111 -16.46 2.98 11.21
C GLN A 111 -17.91 3.35 11.46
N PHE A 112 -18.81 2.66 10.75
CA PHE A 112 -20.24 2.75 10.96
C PHE A 112 -20.72 1.48 11.66
N GLU A 113 -21.10 1.59 12.93
CA GLU A 113 -21.75 0.52 13.68
C GLU A 113 -23.24 0.86 13.87
N PRO A 114 -24.17 -0.08 13.63
CA PRO A 114 -25.60 0.16 13.84
C PRO A 114 -25.89 0.68 15.25
N GLY A 115 -26.60 1.81 15.33
CA GLY A 115 -26.99 2.43 16.61
C GLY A 115 -25.87 3.20 17.33
N LYS A 116 -24.69 3.38 16.72
CA LYS A 116 -23.62 4.24 17.24
C LYS A 116 -23.34 5.40 16.30
N ALA A 117 -22.85 6.50 16.86
CA ALA A 117 -22.36 7.61 16.04
C ALA A 117 -21.14 7.15 15.22
N PRO A 118 -20.97 7.62 13.97
CA PRO A 118 -19.79 7.34 13.18
C PRO A 118 -18.53 7.76 13.93
N ARG A 119 -17.51 6.90 13.96
CA ARG A 119 -16.21 7.19 14.58
C ARG A 119 -15.10 6.95 13.59
N GLY A 120 -14.04 7.77 13.59
CA GLY A 120 -12.85 7.48 12.82
C GLY A 120 -12.28 6.11 13.21
N ARG A 121 -11.96 5.27 12.22
CA ARG A 121 -11.16 4.04 12.42
C ARG A 121 -9.74 4.40 12.83
N HIS A 122 -9.24 5.51 12.28
CA HIS A 122 -7.93 6.07 12.55
C HIS A 122 -8.01 7.45 13.20
N PRO A 123 -7.01 7.86 13.99
CA PRO A 123 -6.98 9.18 14.61
C PRO A 123 -6.74 10.29 13.57
N GLY A 124 -7.44 11.42 13.74
CA GLY A 124 -6.96 12.72 13.28
C GLY A 124 -6.75 12.92 11.76
N GLY A 125 -7.60 12.37 10.89
CA GLY A 125 -7.50 12.64 9.46
C GLY A 125 -6.31 11.92 8.77
N SER A 126 -5.74 10.90 9.42
CA SER A 126 -4.50 10.24 8.99
C SER A 126 -4.56 9.60 7.60
N HIS A 127 -5.75 9.39 7.02
CA HIS A 127 -5.92 8.89 5.66
C HIS A 127 -6.68 9.84 4.73
N ASP A 128 -6.79 11.11 5.12
CA ASP A 128 -7.46 12.10 4.28
C ASP A 128 -6.69 12.34 2.97
N GLY A 129 -7.45 12.63 1.91
CA GLY A 129 -6.94 13.01 0.60
C GLY A 129 -6.27 11.88 -0.18
N GLY A 130 -6.31 10.63 0.29
CA GLY A 130 -5.70 9.47 -0.39
C GLY A 130 -4.18 9.58 -0.56
N LEU A 131 -3.53 10.36 0.30
CA LEU A 131 -2.08 10.60 0.31
C LEU A 131 -1.34 9.69 1.27
N ASN A 132 -2.07 8.98 2.13
CA ASN A 132 -1.56 8.14 3.20
C ASN A 132 -2.01 6.70 2.96
N MET A 133 -1.12 5.75 3.23
CA MET A 133 -1.35 4.33 2.93
C MET A 133 -0.72 3.47 4.02
N ASP A 134 -1.51 2.58 4.62
CA ASP A 134 -0.97 1.53 5.46
C ASP A 134 -0.58 0.33 4.59
N LEU A 135 0.71 -0.04 4.65
CA LEU A 135 1.31 -1.12 3.86
C LEU A 135 1.94 -2.13 4.81
N GLY A 136 1.33 -3.31 4.93
CA GLY A 136 1.83 -4.40 5.78
C GLY A 136 3.28 -4.77 5.47
N TYR A 137 4.03 -5.23 6.47
CA TYR A 137 5.41 -5.65 6.23
C TYR A 137 5.51 -6.86 5.29
N TYR A 138 6.64 -7.00 4.60
CA TYR A 138 7.05 -8.31 4.08
C TYR A 138 7.45 -9.21 5.27
N LEU A 139 6.83 -10.38 5.40
CA LEU A 139 7.02 -11.25 6.57
C LEU A 139 7.58 -12.62 6.18
N THR A 140 8.38 -13.19 7.08
CA THR A 140 8.85 -14.58 7.01
C THR A 140 7.88 -15.56 7.68
N SER A 141 6.95 -15.06 8.50
CA SER A 141 5.97 -15.84 9.24
C SER A 141 4.80 -14.94 9.66
N THR A 142 3.58 -15.50 9.69
CA THR A 142 2.40 -14.85 10.33
C THR A 142 1.99 -15.56 11.62
N LYS A 143 2.89 -16.36 12.23
CA LYS A 143 2.63 -17.01 13.51
C LYS A 143 2.86 -16.01 14.66
N GLY A 144 1.79 -15.60 15.33
CA GLY A 144 1.86 -14.71 16.48
C GLY A 144 1.83 -15.46 17.81
N LYS A 145 2.07 -14.72 18.90
CA LYS A 145 1.99 -15.23 20.27
C LYS A 145 0.55 -15.51 20.73
N VAL A 146 -0.40 -14.66 20.31
CA VAL A 146 -1.80 -14.70 20.74
C VAL A 146 -2.73 -15.22 19.64
N PHE A 147 -2.52 -14.78 18.40
CA PHE A 147 -3.34 -15.19 17.26
C PHE A 147 -2.48 -15.52 16.04
N SER A 148 -3.10 -16.17 15.06
CA SER A 148 -2.53 -16.44 13.74
C SER A 148 -3.69 -16.44 12.71
N PRO A 149 -3.60 -15.69 11.60
CA PRO A 149 -2.45 -14.91 11.16
C PRO A 149 -2.25 -13.63 11.99
N ASP A 150 -0.99 -13.35 12.31
CA ASP A 150 -0.53 -12.15 12.96
C ASP A 150 0.47 -11.42 12.04
N LEU A 151 0.06 -10.23 11.60
CA LEU A 151 0.78 -9.45 10.61
C LEU A 151 1.85 -8.53 11.22
N ALA A 152 2.12 -8.63 12.52
CA ALA A 152 3.19 -7.86 13.15
C ALA A 152 4.57 -8.28 12.62
N ALA A 153 5.51 -7.35 12.59
CA ALA A 153 6.93 -7.60 12.30
C ALA A 153 7.61 -8.39 13.42
N CYS A 154 7.03 -8.44 14.62
CA CYS A 154 7.56 -9.09 15.82
C CYS A 154 6.53 -10.06 16.43
N THR A 155 7.00 -11.10 17.11
CA THR A 155 6.17 -12.04 17.87
C THR A 155 5.74 -11.47 19.23
N GLU A 156 6.60 -10.64 19.82
CA GLU A 156 6.38 -10.03 21.12
C GLU A 156 5.89 -8.58 20.97
N HIS A 157 4.57 -8.41 20.87
CA HIS A 157 3.91 -7.10 20.82
C HIS A 157 2.62 -7.06 21.62
N PHE A 158 2.38 -8.00 22.55
CA PHE A 158 1.22 -7.93 23.45
C PHE A 158 1.64 -7.52 24.85
N LYS A 159 0.97 -6.52 25.42
CA LYS A 159 1.07 -6.23 26.85
C LYS A 159 0.35 -7.33 27.61
N THR A 160 1.05 -7.97 28.54
CA THR A 160 0.41 -8.89 29.48
C THR A 160 -0.30 -8.09 30.58
N PRO A 161 -1.55 -8.43 30.94
CA PRO A 161 -2.25 -7.73 32.01
C PRO A 161 -1.47 -7.83 33.32
N LYS A 162 -1.05 -6.69 33.87
CA LYS A 162 -0.64 -6.61 35.28
C LYS A 162 -1.92 -6.68 36.12
N GLU A 163 -2.15 -7.83 36.74
CA GLU A 163 -3.20 -8.07 37.75
C GLU A 163 -4.65 -7.84 37.26
N ILE A 164 -5.19 -8.84 36.55
CA ILE A 164 -6.51 -9.48 36.75
C ILE A 164 -6.56 -10.58 35.69
N SER A 165 -6.66 -11.83 36.14
CA SER A 165 -6.50 -13.08 35.38
C SER A 165 -7.59 -13.37 34.33
N LYS A 166 -8.21 -12.34 33.73
CA LYS A 166 -9.28 -12.47 32.73
C LYS A 166 -9.30 -11.38 31.63
N ALA A 167 -8.41 -10.39 31.65
CA ALA A 167 -8.35 -9.42 30.55
C ALA A 167 -7.70 -10.06 29.30
N PRO A 168 -8.24 -9.85 28.09
CA PRO A 168 -7.57 -10.26 26.86
C PRO A 168 -6.19 -9.60 26.76
N ALA A 169 -5.25 -10.26 26.09
CA ALA A 169 -3.96 -9.65 25.77
C ALA A 169 -4.20 -8.35 25.01
N GLU A 170 -3.64 -7.24 25.50
CA GLU A 170 -3.76 -5.94 24.86
C GLU A 170 -2.65 -5.83 23.83
N ASP A 171 -3.03 -5.55 22.59
CA ASP A 171 -2.06 -5.28 21.54
C ASP A 171 -1.26 -4.03 21.90
N ALA A 172 0.06 -4.21 22.02
CA ALA A 172 0.94 -3.09 22.23
C ALA A 172 0.97 -2.27 20.96
N SER A 173 1.36 -1.04 21.11
CA SER A 173 1.28 -0.06 20.05
C SER A 173 2.54 -0.21 19.13
N GLN A 174 3.56 -0.92 19.61
CA GLN A 174 4.85 -1.17 18.94
C GLN A 174 5.35 -2.57 19.27
N CYS A 175 6.40 -3.01 18.59
CA CYS A 175 7.15 -4.19 18.98
C CYS A 175 7.76 -4.02 20.39
N LEU A 176 7.50 -4.99 21.27
CA LEU A 176 8.11 -5.08 22.60
C LEU A 176 9.40 -5.91 22.59
N GLY A 177 9.57 -6.75 21.57
CA GLY A 177 10.78 -7.51 21.29
C GLY A 177 11.30 -7.26 19.87
N ALA A 178 12.29 -8.02 19.44
CA ALA A 178 12.85 -7.88 18.10
C ALA A 178 11.80 -8.11 16.99
N ALA A 179 11.95 -7.44 15.85
CA ALA A 179 11.17 -7.67 14.63
C ALA A 179 11.57 -9.00 13.94
N ASP A 180 11.35 -10.11 14.63
CA ASP A 180 11.79 -11.47 14.27
C ASP A 180 11.01 -12.10 13.09
N LYS A 181 9.83 -11.58 12.77
CA LYS A 181 9.02 -12.00 11.62
C LYS A 181 9.27 -11.17 10.37
N LEU A 182 10.04 -10.07 10.46
CA LEU A 182 10.30 -9.19 9.32
C LEU A 182 11.21 -9.87 8.28
N SER A 183 10.80 -9.88 7.01
CA SER A 183 11.73 -10.14 5.91
C SER A 183 12.54 -8.89 5.61
N VAL A 184 13.67 -8.76 6.32
CA VAL A 184 14.54 -7.57 6.25
C VAL A 184 14.97 -7.27 4.82
N ARG A 185 15.31 -8.29 4.02
CA ARG A 185 15.77 -8.08 2.64
C ARG A 185 14.67 -7.56 1.72
N HIS A 186 13.48 -8.18 1.75
CA HIS A 186 12.35 -7.73 0.93
C HIS A 186 11.91 -6.33 1.34
N GLN A 187 11.72 -6.08 2.64
CA GLN A 187 11.29 -4.77 3.14
C GLN A 187 12.30 -3.66 2.81
N SER A 188 13.60 -3.93 3.01
CA SER A 188 14.65 -2.94 2.72
C SER A 188 14.73 -2.62 1.24
N PHE A 189 14.54 -3.61 0.37
CA PHE A 189 14.58 -3.38 -1.07
C PHE A 189 13.35 -2.61 -1.56
N PHE A 190 12.17 -2.93 -1.04
CA PHE A 190 10.95 -2.18 -1.33
C PHE A 190 11.10 -0.69 -0.98
N LEU A 191 11.60 -0.39 0.21
CA LEU A 191 11.85 0.99 0.66
C LEU A 191 12.95 1.67 -0.16
N LEU A 192 14.00 0.94 -0.55
CA LEU A 192 15.04 1.43 -1.45
C LEU A 192 14.46 1.81 -2.82
N GLU A 193 13.59 0.99 -3.40
CA GLU A 193 12.96 1.29 -4.69
C GLU A 193 12.00 2.48 -4.61
N LEU A 194 11.22 2.60 -3.51
CA LEU A 194 10.42 3.80 -3.27
C LEU A 194 11.28 5.07 -3.23
N ALA A 195 12.42 5.03 -2.51
CA ALA A 195 13.34 6.17 -2.45
C ALA A 195 13.97 6.50 -3.80
N LYS A 196 14.34 5.49 -4.59
CA LYS A 196 14.86 5.67 -5.96
C LYS A 196 13.81 6.29 -6.87
N ILE A 197 12.57 5.81 -6.84
CA ILE A 197 11.46 6.40 -7.61
C ILE A 197 11.24 7.85 -7.18
N ASN A 198 11.16 8.11 -5.88
CA ASN A 198 10.98 9.47 -5.33
C ASN A 198 12.08 10.42 -5.83
N ARG A 199 13.34 9.98 -5.79
CA ARG A 199 14.48 10.78 -6.25
C ARG A 199 14.50 10.98 -7.76
N GLU A 200 14.32 9.92 -8.55
CA GLU A 200 14.45 9.96 -10.01
C GLU A 200 13.30 10.70 -10.70
N TYR A 201 12.08 10.56 -10.19
CA TYR A 201 10.88 11.07 -10.85
C TYR A 201 10.35 12.36 -10.21
N PHE A 202 10.66 12.59 -8.94
CA PHE A 202 10.05 13.68 -8.17
C PHE A 202 11.06 14.56 -7.43
N ASP A 203 12.35 14.48 -7.75
CA ASP A 203 13.41 15.26 -7.10
C ASP A 203 13.40 15.12 -5.56
N SER A 204 12.95 13.95 -5.06
CA SER A 204 12.71 13.66 -3.64
C SER A 204 11.53 14.41 -2.98
N ASP A 205 10.66 15.07 -3.76
CA ASP A 205 9.54 15.88 -3.25
C ASP A 205 8.23 15.11 -3.03
N LEU A 206 8.11 13.84 -3.43
CA LEU A 206 6.83 13.11 -3.32
C LEU A 206 6.64 12.45 -1.95
N ILE A 207 7.61 11.69 -1.47
CA ILE A 207 7.48 11.00 -0.17
C ILE A 207 7.78 12.01 0.95
N GLU A 208 6.79 12.26 1.79
CA GLU A 208 6.92 13.16 2.94
C GLU A 208 7.46 12.43 4.16
N GLU A 209 6.85 11.29 4.47
CA GLU A 209 7.09 10.56 5.72
C GLU A 209 6.77 9.07 5.54
N ILE A 210 7.49 8.24 6.29
CA ILE A 210 7.26 6.80 6.41
C ILE A 210 7.21 6.44 7.90
N GLY A 211 6.01 6.24 8.43
CA GLY A 211 5.79 5.66 9.75
C GLY A 211 6.27 4.21 9.76
N ILE A 212 7.16 3.86 10.70
CA ILE A 212 7.74 2.52 10.79
C ILE A 212 8.07 2.18 12.25
N ASP A 213 7.86 0.92 12.63
CA ASP A 213 8.22 0.42 13.95
C ASP A 213 9.73 0.56 14.20
N TRP A 214 10.11 0.89 15.44
CA TRP A 214 11.49 1.16 15.82
C TRP A 214 12.42 -0.05 15.61
N GLU A 215 11.96 -1.27 15.91
CA GLU A 215 12.75 -2.49 15.74
C GLU A 215 12.87 -2.84 14.25
N ALA A 216 11.80 -2.64 13.47
CA ALA A 216 11.85 -2.79 12.02
C ALA A 216 12.82 -1.78 11.37
N ARG A 217 12.75 -0.49 11.74
CA ARG A 217 13.64 0.58 11.26
C ARG A 217 15.10 0.23 11.47
N LYS A 218 15.46 -0.23 12.67
CA LYS A 218 16.84 -0.62 13.00
C LYS A 218 17.39 -1.68 12.05
N LEU A 219 16.59 -2.70 11.72
CA LEU A 219 16.99 -3.76 10.80
C LEU A 219 17.08 -3.26 9.35
N VAL A 220 16.11 -2.45 8.91
CA VAL A 220 16.08 -1.87 7.57
C VAL A 220 17.28 -0.93 7.34
N ASN A 221 17.52 0.02 8.24
CA ASN A 221 18.64 0.96 8.13
C ASN A 221 19.97 0.21 8.05
N LYS A 222 20.20 -0.76 8.94
CA LYS A 222 21.42 -1.58 8.92
C LYS A 222 21.60 -2.29 7.57
N GLN A 223 20.53 -2.83 6.99
CA GLN A 223 20.59 -3.53 5.71
C GLN A 223 20.89 -2.58 4.55
N ILE A 224 20.25 -1.40 4.52
CA ILE A 224 20.44 -0.40 3.47
C ILE A 224 21.84 0.23 3.55
N GLU A 225 22.34 0.53 4.75
CA GLU A 225 23.71 0.99 4.97
C GLU A 225 24.74 -0.05 4.51
N GLN A 226 24.48 -1.34 4.77
CA GLN A 226 25.33 -2.42 4.28
C GLN A 226 25.35 -2.45 2.74
N TRP A 227 24.20 -2.33 2.08
CA TRP A 227 24.13 -2.25 0.62
C TRP A 227 24.79 -0.99 0.07
N ALA A 228 24.68 0.15 0.76
CA ALA A 228 25.37 1.38 0.38
C ALA A 228 26.90 1.22 0.42
N LYS A 229 27.45 0.51 1.41
CA LYS A 229 28.89 0.21 1.50
C LYS A 229 29.39 -0.63 0.34
N THR A 230 28.55 -1.51 -0.21
CA THR A 230 28.91 -2.41 -1.32
C THR A 230 28.35 -1.97 -2.67
N THR A 231 27.64 -0.83 -2.72
CA THR A 231 26.86 -0.37 -3.89
C THR A 231 25.88 -1.43 -4.43
N ALA A 232 25.43 -2.35 -3.56
CA ALA A 232 24.49 -3.37 -3.96
C ALA A 232 23.14 -2.73 -4.30
N TYR A 233 22.50 -3.22 -5.37
CA TYR A 233 21.15 -2.81 -5.76
C TYR A 233 20.98 -1.30 -6.08
N GLY A 234 22.09 -0.58 -6.28
CA GLY A 234 22.07 0.87 -6.48
C GLY A 234 21.86 1.67 -5.19
N ALA A 235 21.98 1.05 -4.01
CA ALA A 235 22.00 1.76 -2.74
C ALA A 235 23.23 2.68 -2.64
N THR A 236 23.03 3.89 -2.12
CA THR A 236 24.09 4.87 -1.86
C THR A 236 23.95 5.43 -0.45
N THR A 237 25.02 5.99 0.10
CA THR A 237 24.97 6.67 1.42
C THR A 237 23.93 7.79 1.43
N GLU A 238 23.75 8.48 0.31
CA GLU A 238 22.75 9.54 0.19
C GLU A 238 21.32 9.00 0.25
N ILE A 239 21.01 7.91 -0.48
CA ILE A 239 19.67 7.29 -0.40
C ILE A 239 19.41 6.74 1.01
N ALA A 240 20.41 6.12 1.63
CA ALA A 240 20.29 5.63 3.01
C ALA A 240 19.95 6.76 3.99
N ARG A 241 20.64 7.90 3.87
CA ARG A 241 20.39 9.11 4.67
C ARG A 241 18.99 9.68 4.41
N GLN A 242 18.56 9.74 3.15
CA GLN A 242 17.23 10.24 2.78
C GLN A 242 16.12 9.37 3.37
N LEU A 243 16.26 8.04 3.32
CA LEU A 243 15.30 7.13 3.94
C LEU A 243 15.25 7.26 5.45
N ASP A 244 16.41 7.33 6.11
CA ASP A 244 16.47 7.50 7.56
C ASP A 244 15.82 8.81 8.03
N GLN A 245 15.93 9.88 7.23
CA GLN A 245 15.26 11.16 7.49
C GLN A 245 13.75 11.12 7.24
N ALA A 246 13.30 10.29 6.30
CA ALA A 246 11.87 10.10 6.04
C ALA A 246 11.20 9.18 7.08
N PHE A 247 11.96 8.36 7.81
CA PHE A 247 11.40 7.47 8.81
C PHE A 247 10.99 8.22 10.08
N THR A 248 9.70 8.12 10.40
CA THR A 248 9.15 8.60 11.67
C THR A 248 8.85 7.41 12.57
N SER A 249 9.53 7.41 13.72
CA SER A 249 9.45 6.34 14.73
C SER A 249 9.47 6.91 16.14
N ASP A 250 9.06 8.18 16.35
CA ASP A 250 9.14 8.84 17.66
C ASP A 250 7.79 9.05 18.39
N VAL A 251 7.86 9.17 19.73
CA VAL A 251 6.72 9.25 20.66
C VAL A 251 6.05 10.62 20.63
N TRP A 252 6.76 11.63 20.13
CA TRP A 252 6.34 13.03 20.21
C TRP A 252 5.32 13.38 19.12
N ASP A 253 5.44 12.77 17.95
CA ASP A 253 4.50 12.98 16.86
C ASP A 253 3.22 12.14 17.00
N GLY A 254 3.18 11.20 17.97
CA GLY A 254 2.08 10.24 18.16
C GLY A 254 2.13 9.03 17.22
N TRP A 255 3.19 8.92 16.41
CA TRP A 255 3.32 7.96 15.31
C TRP A 255 4.23 6.76 15.62
N SER A 256 5.25 6.89 16.50
CA SER A 256 6.06 5.72 16.95
C SER A 256 5.27 4.58 17.54
N THR A 257 4.11 4.90 18.11
CA THR A 257 3.36 3.95 18.92
C THR A 257 2.39 3.16 18.06
N SER A 258 2.50 3.09 16.73
CA SER A 258 1.46 2.44 15.94
C SER A 258 1.92 2.01 14.56
N HIS A 259 2.93 1.16 14.43
CA HIS A 259 3.38 0.67 13.10
C HIS A 259 4.04 -0.71 13.15
N HIS A 260 3.74 -1.54 14.15
CA HIS A 260 4.37 -2.86 14.23
C HIS A 260 3.73 -3.88 13.27
N HIS A 261 2.57 -3.57 12.68
CA HIS A 261 1.90 -4.39 11.65
C HIS A 261 2.14 -3.93 10.19
N HIS A 262 2.43 -2.65 9.99
CA HIS A 262 2.58 -2.04 8.68
C HIS A 262 3.55 -0.86 8.73
N ILE A 263 4.03 -0.41 7.57
CA ILE A 263 4.52 0.96 7.42
C ILE A 263 3.36 1.87 7.04
N HIS A 264 3.42 3.12 7.46
CA HIS A 264 2.50 4.16 7.00
C HIS A 264 3.22 5.07 6.02
N LEU A 265 2.85 5.03 4.75
CA LEU A 265 3.48 5.84 3.71
C LEU A 265 2.65 7.11 3.46
N ARG A 266 3.22 8.28 3.76
CA ARG A 266 2.63 9.59 3.52
C ARG A 266 3.29 10.30 2.35
N MET A 267 2.48 10.75 1.41
CA MET A 267 2.89 11.51 0.22
C MET A 267 2.52 12.98 0.35
N ARG A 268 3.37 13.86 -0.20
CA ARG A 268 3.03 15.27 -0.40
C ARG A 268 1.94 15.42 -1.45
N ASP A 269 1.06 16.39 -1.23
CA ASP A 269 0.10 16.82 -2.25
C ASP A 269 0.81 17.65 -3.34
N ILE A 270 1.39 16.95 -4.32
CA ILE A 270 2.07 17.58 -5.44
C ILE A 270 1.19 17.57 -6.69
N ASN A 271 1.17 18.70 -7.40
CA ASN A 271 0.40 18.82 -8.64
C ASN A 271 1.02 17.96 -9.76
N MET A 272 0.39 16.81 -10.01
CA MET A 272 0.78 15.87 -11.06
C MET A 272 0.58 16.37 -12.49
N LEU A 273 -0.17 17.46 -12.68
CA LEU A 273 -0.35 18.10 -13.98
C LEU A 273 0.66 19.23 -14.23
N GLY A 274 1.46 19.59 -13.21
CA GLY A 274 2.51 20.59 -13.28
C GLY A 274 3.86 20.00 -13.70
N ARG A 275 4.94 20.41 -13.01
CA ARG A 275 6.33 20.02 -13.34
C ARG A 275 6.55 18.51 -13.44
N PHE A 276 5.79 17.71 -12.68
CA PHE A 276 5.95 16.26 -12.62
C PHE A 276 5.08 15.48 -13.62
N ARG A 277 4.34 16.15 -14.52
CA ARG A 277 3.43 15.49 -15.46
C ARG A 277 4.11 14.43 -16.33
N GLN A 278 5.29 14.74 -16.86
CA GLN A 278 6.04 13.78 -17.67
C GLN A 278 6.53 12.59 -16.83
N ALA A 279 6.97 12.84 -15.59
CA ALA A 279 7.39 11.81 -14.67
C ALA A 279 6.23 10.86 -14.31
N TYR A 280 5.06 11.41 -13.98
CA TYR A 280 3.83 10.66 -13.73
C TYR A 280 3.46 9.77 -14.93
N ASN A 281 3.41 10.33 -16.14
CA ASN A 281 3.06 9.57 -17.34
C ASN A 281 4.06 8.42 -17.62
N ARG A 282 5.36 8.63 -17.38
CA ARG A 282 6.37 7.58 -17.53
C ARG A 282 6.16 6.44 -16.53
N LEU A 283 5.82 6.76 -15.28
CA LEU A 283 5.55 5.74 -14.26
C LEU A 283 4.29 4.93 -14.59
N ILE A 284 3.21 5.57 -15.06
CA ILE A 284 2.01 4.86 -15.53
C ILE A 284 2.36 3.93 -16.70
N ALA A 285 3.13 4.39 -17.68
CA ALA A 285 3.55 3.55 -18.81
C ALA A 285 4.43 2.37 -18.36
N LYS A 286 5.33 2.59 -17.39
CA LYS A 286 6.15 1.53 -16.80
C LYS A 286 5.28 0.49 -16.09
N GLU A 287 4.28 0.93 -15.33
CA GLU A 287 3.34 0.04 -14.64
C GLU A 287 2.54 -0.81 -15.63
N LYS A 288 2.00 -0.21 -16.70
CA LYS A 288 1.31 -0.93 -17.79
C LYS A 288 2.23 -1.97 -18.46
N THR A 289 3.50 -1.62 -18.65
CA THR A 289 4.50 -2.53 -19.22
C THR A 289 4.77 -3.72 -18.29
N ASN A 290 4.89 -3.49 -16.99
CA ASN A 290 5.07 -4.55 -15.99
C ASN A 290 3.84 -5.45 -15.90
N ASP A 291 2.63 -4.89 -15.90
CA ASP A 291 1.38 -5.65 -15.92
C ASP A 291 1.29 -6.54 -17.15
N LEU A 292 1.64 -6.01 -18.34
CA LEU A 292 1.67 -6.80 -19.56
C LEU A 292 2.70 -7.94 -19.49
N GLN A 293 3.86 -7.70 -18.88
CA GLN A 293 4.86 -8.75 -18.68
C GLN A 293 4.32 -9.86 -17.78
N LEU A 294 3.72 -9.50 -16.65
CA LEU A 294 3.09 -10.42 -15.69
C LEU A 294 1.97 -11.25 -16.34
N LEU A 295 1.11 -10.61 -17.13
CA LEU A 295 0.01 -11.28 -17.86
C LEU A 295 0.52 -12.29 -18.89
N LYS A 296 1.69 -12.02 -19.50
CA LYS A 296 2.32 -12.89 -20.50
C LYS A 296 3.04 -14.10 -19.89
N GLU A 297 3.38 -14.10 -18.60
CA GLU A 297 4.10 -15.22 -17.95
C GLU A 297 3.39 -16.57 -18.16
N ASN A 298 2.06 -16.57 -18.25
CA ASN A 298 1.24 -17.78 -18.39
C ASN A 298 0.32 -17.75 -19.62
N SER A 299 0.62 -16.91 -20.62
CA SER A 299 -0.25 -16.69 -21.77
C SER A 299 0.50 -16.78 -23.10
N PRO A 300 -0.16 -17.12 -24.21
CA PRO A 300 0.43 -17.04 -25.54
C PRO A 300 0.97 -15.63 -25.85
N SER A 301 2.04 -15.53 -26.64
CA SER A 301 2.65 -14.25 -27.02
C SER A 301 1.70 -13.30 -27.75
N SER A 302 0.70 -13.85 -28.46
CA SER A 302 -0.36 -13.13 -29.19
C SER A 302 -1.56 -12.75 -28.33
N ALA A 303 -1.57 -13.08 -27.04
CA ALA A 303 -2.70 -12.76 -26.17
C ALA A 303 -2.88 -11.24 -26.05
N GLN A 304 -4.15 -10.84 -26.03
CA GLN A 304 -4.61 -9.49 -25.74
C GLN A 304 -5.28 -9.49 -24.38
N PHE A 305 -5.04 -8.44 -23.60
CA PHE A 305 -5.57 -8.30 -22.26
C PHE A 305 -6.31 -6.97 -22.13
N LEU A 306 -7.47 -6.99 -21.48
CA LEU A 306 -8.16 -5.78 -21.10
C LEU A 306 -7.63 -5.33 -19.74
N TRP A 307 -6.80 -4.29 -19.75
CA TRP A 307 -6.32 -3.63 -18.55
C TRP A 307 -7.32 -2.56 -18.12
N THR A 308 -7.68 -2.53 -16.85
CA THR A 308 -8.70 -1.62 -16.34
C THR A 308 -8.30 -0.95 -15.03
N ARG A 309 -8.82 0.25 -14.81
CA ARG A 309 -8.76 0.95 -13.53
C ARG A 309 -10.09 1.60 -13.21
N LEU A 310 -10.52 1.46 -11.97
CA LEU A 310 -11.67 2.17 -11.44
C LEU A 310 -11.20 3.47 -10.80
N TYR A 311 -11.67 4.59 -11.32
CA TYR A 311 -11.43 5.92 -10.81
C TYR A 311 -12.67 6.47 -10.12
N SER A 312 -12.47 7.32 -9.11
CA SER A 312 -13.50 8.18 -8.57
C SER A 312 -13.03 9.62 -8.62
N SER A 313 -13.87 10.51 -9.13
CA SER A 313 -13.65 11.94 -9.05
C SER A 313 -14.90 12.62 -8.54
N ASN A 314 -14.79 13.25 -7.36
CA ASN A 314 -15.93 13.86 -6.67
C ASN A 314 -17.13 12.90 -6.57
N LEU A 315 -16.88 11.63 -6.23
CA LEU A 315 -17.90 10.56 -6.12
C LEU A 315 -18.60 10.17 -7.42
N SER A 316 -18.07 10.64 -8.55
CA SER A 316 -18.43 10.12 -9.86
C SER A 316 -17.39 9.07 -10.27
N SER A 317 -17.83 7.82 -10.33
CA SER A 317 -16.95 6.72 -10.72
C SER A 317 -16.81 6.62 -12.24
N SER A 318 -15.62 6.27 -12.72
CA SER A 318 -15.32 6.05 -14.14
C SER A 318 -14.34 4.90 -14.29
N ILE A 319 -14.32 4.26 -15.46
CA ILE A 319 -13.40 3.17 -15.75
C ILE A 319 -12.45 3.61 -16.87
N GLU A 320 -11.15 3.57 -16.61
CA GLU A 320 -10.13 3.57 -17.67
C GLU A 320 -9.98 2.13 -18.15
N ALA A 321 -9.98 1.92 -19.47
CA ALA A 321 -9.78 0.62 -20.07
C ALA A 321 -8.83 0.74 -21.27
N GLU A 322 -7.85 -0.15 -21.35
CA GLU A 322 -6.87 -0.22 -22.45
C GLU A 322 -6.64 -1.68 -22.84
N ILE A 323 -6.44 -1.94 -24.13
CA ILE A 323 -6.02 -3.26 -24.60
C ILE A 323 -4.50 -3.31 -24.59
N LEU A 324 -3.93 -4.22 -23.81
CA LEU A 324 -2.50 -4.49 -23.77
C LEU A 324 -2.17 -5.77 -24.56
N GLY A 325 -1.01 -5.78 -25.23
CA GLY A 325 -0.55 -6.93 -26.01
C GLY A 325 -1.15 -6.99 -27.42
N GLY A 326 -1.26 -8.21 -27.96
CA GLY A 326 -1.58 -8.42 -29.37
C GLY A 326 -0.39 -8.24 -30.32
N ASP A 327 -0.61 -8.60 -31.58
CA ASP A 327 0.37 -8.44 -32.66
C ASP A 327 0.19 -7.04 -33.27
N PRO A 328 1.25 -6.19 -33.40
CA PRO A 328 1.12 -4.85 -33.97
C PRO A 328 0.60 -4.82 -35.42
N ALA A 329 0.55 -5.98 -36.07
CA ALA A 329 0.18 -6.17 -37.47
C ALA A 329 -1.31 -6.48 -37.71
N ASN A 330 -2.17 -6.58 -36.68
CA ASN A 330 -3.60 -6.85 -36.82
C ASN A 330 -4.49 -5.90 -36.02
#